data_AF-D8MTV8-F1
#
_entry.id   AF-D8MTV8-F1
#
_cell.length_a   1.000
_cell.length_b   1.000
_cell.length_c   1.000
_cell.angle_alpha   90.00
_cell.angle_beta   90.00
_cell.angle_gamma   90.00
#
_symmetry.space_group_name_H-M   'P 1'
#
loop_
_entity.id
_entity.type
_entity.pdbx_description
1 polymer ?
#
loop_
_entity_poly.entity_id
_entity_poly.type
_entity_poly.pdbx_seq_one_letter_code
_entity_poly.pdbx_strand_id
1 'polypeptide(L)' 'MILDEEKARVIACEIGYAVLKIIKKGDAITQDNISSLLEHKRAEVDDVLHKLLLKGTAQLIRNGFEN' A
#
# COMPACT_ATOMS: atom_id res chain seq x y z
N MET A 1 -11.90 -5.86 -10.48
CA MET A 1 -10.69 -6.66 -10.17
C MET A 1 -11.10 -7.77 -9.22
N ILE A 2 -11.12 -9.04 -9.66
CA ILE A 2 -11.29 -10.15 -8.71
C ILE A 2 -9.95 -10.34 -8.03
N LEU A 3 -9.82 -9.85 -6.79
CA LEU A 3 -8.67 -10.15 -5.96
C LEU A 3 -8.80 -11.59 -5.51
N ASP A 4 -7.78 -12.42 -5.79
CA ASP A 4 -7.68 -13.67 -5.03
C ASP A 4 -7.46 -13.34 -3.55
N GLU A 5 -7.94 -14.23 -2.67
CA GLU A 5 -7.96 -14.00 -1.22
C GLU A 5 -6.56 -13.71 -0.67
N GLU A 6 -5.54 -14.35 -1.24
CA GLU A 6 -4.15 -14.16 -0.84
C GLU A 6 -3.64 -12.75 -1.19
N LYS A 7 -3.92 -12.26 -2.40
CA LYS A 7 -3.60 -10.88 -2.80
C LYS A 7 -4.35 -9.87 -1.94
N ALA A 8 -5.62 -10.11 -1.65
CA ALA A 8 -6.39 -9.22 -0.76
C ALA A 8 -5.75 -9.14 0.63
N ARG A 9 -5.34 -10.29 1.18
CA ARG A 9 -4.63 -10.38 2.46
C ARG A 9 -3.31 -9.59 2.44
N VAL A 10 -2.49 -9.78 1.40
CA VAL A 10 -1.21 -9.07 1.26
C VAL A 10 -1.44 -7.56 1.15
N ILE A 11 -2.40 -7.11 0.34
CA ILE A 11 -2.75 -5.70 0.20
C ILE A 11 -3.17 -5.09 1.55
N ALA A 12 -4.04 -5.77 2.30
CA ALA A 12 -4.47 -5.31 3.61
C ALA A 12 -3.30 -5.20 4.59
N CYS A 13 -2.39 -6.18 4.62
CA CYS A 13 -1.19 -6.14 5.45
C CYS A 13 -0.28 -4.97 5.09
N GLU A 14 -0.09 -4.68 3.80
CA GLU A 14 0.76 -3.58 3.34
C GLU A 14 0.18 -2.21 3.69
N ILE A 15 -1.13 -2.03 3.53
CA ILE A 15 -1.83 -0.82 3.97
C ILE A 15 -1.71 -0.65 5.49
N GLY A 16 -1.95 -1.72 6.26
CA GLY A 16 -1.83 -1.70 7.71
C GLY A 16 -0.42 -1.32 8.18
N TYR A 17 0.62 -1.88 7.54
CA TYR A 17 2.01 -1.51 7.81
C TYR A 17 2.27 -0.03 7.55
N ALA A 18 1.78 0.52 6.42
CA ALA A 18 1.94 1.93 6.09
C ALA A 18 1.28 2.83 7.15
N VAL A 19 0.05 2.51 7.55
CA VAL A 19 -0.68 3.24 8.60
C VAL A 19 0.08 3.21 9.93
N LEU A 20 0.56 2.05 10.38
CA LEU A 20 1.33 1.94 11.62
C LEU A 20 2.63 2.74 11.59
N LYS A 21 3.33 2.77 10.44
CA LYS A 21 4.54 3.58 10.27
C LYS A 21 4.25 5.08 10.33
N ILE A 22 3.14 5.54 9.74
CA ILE A 22 2.70 6.95 9.79
C ILE A 22 2.39 7.35 11.24
N ILE A 23 1.61 6.52 11.95
CA ILE A 23 1.29 6.74 13.37
C ILE A 23 2.56 6.84 14.21
N LYS A 24 3.51 5.92 14.02
CA LYS A 24 4.78 5.92 14.74
C LYS A 24 5.60 7.21 14.53
N LYS A 25 5.49 7.84 13.35
CA LYS A 25 6.15 9.11 13.05
C LYS A 25 5.41 10.34 13.59
N GLY A 26 4.14 10.18 14.00
CA GLY A 26 3.28 11.29 14.39
C GLY A 26 2.71 12.07 13.20
N ASP A 27 2.74 11.49 12.00
CA ASP A 27 2.22 12.10 10.78
C ASP A 27 0.71 11.87 10.62
N ALA A 28 0.05 12.70 9.81
CA ALA A 28 -1.37 12.52 9.48
C ALA A 28 -1.61 11.29 8.60
N ILE A 29 -2.68 10.53 8.87
CA ILE A 29 -3.09 9.40 8.03
C ILE A 29 -3.91 9.96 6.85
N THR A 30 -3.23 10.11 5.70
CA THR A 30 -3.83 10.61 4.45
C THR A 30 -3.57 9.64 3.30
N GLN A 31 -4.39 9.70 2.23
CA GLN A 31 -4.18 8.89 1.02
C GLN A 31 -2.78 9.10 0.44
N ASP A 32 -2.30 10.35 0.43
CA ASP A 32 -0.96 10.71 -0.06
C ASP A 32 0.14 10.08 0.79
N ASN A 33 0.04 10.17 2.12
CA ASN A 33 1.05 9.62 3.02
C ASN A 33 1.10 8.09 2.94
N ILE A 34 -0.05 7.42 2.87
CA ILE A 34 -0.11 5.95 2.70
C ILE A 34 0.51 5.57 1.36
N SER A 35 0.10 6.22 0.28
CA SER A 35 0.57 5.89 -1.08
C SER A 35 2.06 6.15 -1.26
N SER A 36 2.57 7.24 -0.69
CA SER A 36 4.01 7.57 -0.70
C SER A 36 4.83 6.53 0.05
N LEU A 37 4.35 6.04 1.20
CA LEU A 37 5.04 5.02 1.97
C LEU A 37 5.06 3.66 1.26
N LEU A 38 3.96 3.28 0.58
CA LEU A 38 3.92 2.08 -0.24
C LEU A 38 4.92 2.14 -1.41
N GLU A 39 5.04 3.30 -2.08
CA GLU A 39 6.04 3.52 -3.13
C GLU A 39 7.48 3.52 -2.59
N HIS A 40 7.70 4.07 -1.40
CA HIS A 40 9.00 3.99 -0.72
C HIS A 40 9.38 2.53 -0.44
N LYS A 41 8.47 1.75 0.15
CA LYS A 41 8.69 0.31 0.40
C LYS A 41 8.93 -0.46 -0.89
N ARG A 42 8.28 -0.09 -2.00
CA ARG A 42 8.49 -0.69 -3.32
C ARG A 42 9.96 -0.59 -3.78
N ALA A 43 10.66 0.48 -3.39
CA ALA A 43 12.08 0.65 -3.70
C ALA A 43 13.00 -0.21 -2.80
N GLU A 44 12.52 -0.65 -1.63
CA GLU A 44 13.30 -1.44 -0.65
C GLU A 44 13.18 -2.95 -0.85
N VAL A 45 12.11 -3.43 -1.49
CA VAL A 45 11.90 -4.86 -1.75
C VAL A 45 12.62 -5.30 -3.01
N ASP A 46 13.03 -6.57 -3.11
CA ASP A 46 13.66 -7.11 -4.33
C ASP A 46 12.66 -7.89 -5.21
N ASP A 47 11.64 -8.49 -4.60
CA ASP A 47 10.64 -9.31 -5.28
C ASP A 47 9.80 -8.49 -6.28
N VAL A 48 9.82 -8.91 -7.54
CA VAL A 48 9.14 -8.23 -8.65
C VAL A 48 7.61 -8.25 -8.50
N LEU A 49 7.03 -9.35 -8.01
CA LEU A 49 5.58 -9.47 -7.82
C LEU A 49 5.13 -8.59 -6.66
N HIS A 50 5.90 -8.55 -5.57
CA HIS A 50 5.65 -7.65 -4.45
C HIS A 50 5.74 -6.18 -4.88
N LYS A 51 6.70 -5.83 -5.75
CA LYS A 51 6.80 -4.49 -6.33
C LYS A 51 5.55 -4.10 -7.11
N LEU A 52 5.06 -5.00 -7.96
CA LEU A 52 3.85 -4.77 -8.75
C LEU A 52 2.62 -4.60 -7.86
N LEU A 53 2.51 -5.42 -6.80
CA LEU A 53 1.43 -5.31 -5.82
C LEU A 53 1.48 -3.97 -5.09
N LEU A 54 2.63 -3.56 -4.56
CA LEU A 54 2.80 -2.26 -3.87
C LEU A 54 2.45 -1.08 -4.78
N LYS A 55 2.87 -1.12 -6.05
CA LYS A 55 2.50 -0.11 -7.06
C LYS A 55 0.99 -0.07 -7.28
N GLY A 56 0.37 -1.22 -7.49
CA GLY A 56 -1.07 -1.34 -7.69
C GLY A 56 -1.86 -0.83 -6.49
N THR A 57 -1.46 -1.20 -5.27
CA THR A 57 -2.07 -0.71 -4.03
C THR A 57 -1.91 0.81 -3.87
N ALA A 58 -0.73 1.36 -4.15
CA ALA A 58 -0.51 2.81 -4.08
C ALA A 58 -1.33 3.58 -5.12
N GLN A 59 -1.60 2.98 -6.29
CA GLN A 59 -2.51 3.57 -7.28
C GLN A 59 -3.97 3.48 -6.82
N LEU A 60 -4.37 2.34 -6.25
CA LEU A 60 -5.72 2.14 -5.71
C LEU A 60 -6.05 3.15 -4.60
N ILE A 61 -5.12 3.37 -3.66
CA ILE A 61 -5.32 4.33 -2.57
C ILE A 61 -5.43 5.77 -3.10
N ARG A 62 -4.60 6.15 -4.09
CA ARG A 62 -4.64 7.48 -4.73
C ARG A 62 -5.92 7.73 -5.50
N ASN A 63 -6.36 6.75 -6.28
CA ASN A 63 -7.51 6.89 -7.17
C ASN A 63 -8.84 6.65 -6.45
N GLY A 64 -8.80 6.09 -5.23
CA GLY A 64 -9.97 5.63 -4.52
C GLY A 64 -10.49 4.29 -5.05
N PHE A 65 -11.51 3.77 -4.39
CA PHE A 65 -12.27 2.62 -4.87
C PHE A 65 -13.41 3.17 -5.73
N GLU A 66 -13.53 2.74 -6.99
CA GLU A 66 -14.76 2.99 -7.75
C GLU A 66 -15.94 2.42 -6.96
N ASN A 67 -16.97 3.24 -6.72
CA ASN A 67 -18.19 2.84 -6.00
C ASN A 67 -19.00 1.79 -6.78
#